data_AF-A0A183F999-F1
#
_entry.id   AF-A0A183F999-F1
#
_cell.length_a   1.000
_cell.length_b   1.000
_cell.length_c   1.000
_cell.angle_alpha   90.00
_cell.angle_beta   90.00
_cell.angle_gamma   90.00
#
_symmetry.space_group_name_H-M   'P 1'
#
loop_
_entity.id
_entity.type
_entity.pdbx_description
1 polymer ?
#
loop_
_entity_poly.entity_id
_entity_poly.type
_entity_poly.pdbx_seq_one_letter_code
_entity_poly.pdbx_strand_id
1 'polypeptide(L)'
;MPRPEPGKMPGLEWLGLSEHKVKETVKNSALSKQLSSIIAIAEEALKKSDSPNLTKQQGTLLYQLGTKVKPQCVKHIPLIVGYVISNGIKSEAQLSAALDYLLVNAVHEVEICALEKACGVGVVVTADEIEDTTLRA
;
A
#
# COMPACT_ATOMS: atom_id res chain seq x y z
N MET A 1 -13.61 -19.98 -8.66
CA MET A 1 -12.40 -19.12 -8.78
C MET A 1 -11.23 -19.92 -8.23
N PRO A 2 -10.12 -20.08 -8.97
CA PRO A 2 -9.04 -20.96 -8.54
C PRO A 2 -8.29 -20.34 -7.35
N ARG A 3 -8.10 -21.13 -6.29
CA ARG A 3 -7.22 -20.80 -5.17
C ARG A 3 -5.77 -20.80 -5.66
N PRO A 4 -4.90 -19.88 -5.21
CA PRO A 4 -3.48 -19.98 -5.50
C PRO A 4 -2.89 -21.22 -4.80
N GLU A 5 -2.16 -22.02 -5.57
CA GLU A 5 -1.53 -23.27 -5.13
C GLU A 5 -0.32 -22.98 -4.21
N PRO A 6 -0.08 -23.82 -3.18
CA PRO A 6 1.04 -23.63 -2.26
C PRO A 6 2.34 -24.07 -2.93
N GLY A 7 3.23 -23.13 -3.27
CA GLY A 7 4.62 -23.44 -3.63
C GLY A 7 5.20 -22.78 -4.89
N LYS A 8 4.42 -22.00 -5.64
CA LYS A 8 4.95 -21.20 -6.77
C LYS A 8 5.31 -19.83 -6.24
N MET A 9 6.57 -19.36 -6.33
CA MET A 9 6.96 -18.00 -5.87
C MET A 9 6.01 -16.95 -6.48
N PRO A 10 4.99 -16.48 -5.73
CA PRO A 10 3.92 -15.70 -6.30
C PRO A 10 4.18 -14.26 -5.90
N GLY A 11 4.24 -13.34 -6.84
CA GLY A 11 4.54 -12.00 -6.37
C GLY A 11 4.41 -10.91 -7.37
N LEU A 12 5.44 -10.72 -8.17
CA LEU A 12 5.54 -9.51 -8.97
C LEU A 12 4.48 -9.49 -10.09
N GLU A 13 4.18 -10.65 -10.67
CA GLU A 13 3.09 -10.78 -11.65
C GLU A 13 1.71 -10.63 -11.01
N TRP A 14 1.55 -11.06 -9.75
CA TRP A 14 0.32 -10.91 -8.99
C TRP A 14 0.01 -9.45 -8.65
N LEU A 15 1.06 -8.62 -8.52
CA LEU A 15 0.95 -7.16 -8.43
C LEU A 15 0.48 -6.49 -9.74
N GLY A 16 0.31 -7.25 -10.84
CA GLY A 16 -0.09 -6.71 -12.14
C GLY A 16 1.00 -5.89 -12.83
N LEU A 17 2.28 -6.19 -12.54
CA LEU A 17 3.41 -5.46 -13.10
C LEU A 17 3.72 -5.89 -14.53
N SER A 18 4.17 -4.93 -15.35
CA SER A 18 4.72 -5.21 -16.67
C SER A 18 6.01 -6.02 -16.56
N GLU A 19 6.25 -6.91 -17.53
CA GLU A 19 7.41 -7.79 -17.60
C GLU A 19 8.75 -7.05 -17.41
N HIS A 20 8.84 -5.82 -17.94
CA HIS A 20 10.01 -4.95 -17.77
C HIS A 20 10.29 -4.59 -16.30
N LYS A 21 9.24 -4.23 -15.54
CA LYS A 21 9.36 -3.87 -14.12
C LYS A 21 9.71 -5.09 -13.27
N VAL A 22 9.19 -6.26 -13.63
CA VAL A 22 9.57 -7.54 -13.00
C VAL A 22 11.06 -7.80 -13.23
N LYS A 23 11.54 -7.68 -14.47
CA LYS A 23 12.97 -7.86 -14.80
C LYS A 23 13.89 -6.94 -14.00
N GLU A 24 13.56 -5.65 -13.94
CA GLU A 24 14.35 -4.68 -13.16
C GLU A 24 14.33 -4.98 -11.66
N THR A 25 13.18 -5.43 -11.14
CA THR A 25 13.04 -5.84 -9.75
C THR A 25 13.87 -7.06 -9.42
N VAL A 26 13.86 -8.07 -10.29
CA VAL A 26 14.59 -9.33 -10.10
C VAL A 26 16.11 -9.08 -10.14
N LYS A 27 16.58 -8.12 -10.95
CA LYS A 27 17.99 -7.68 -10.93
C LYS A 27 18.39 -7.06 -9.60
N ASN A 28 17.45 -6.42 -8.90
CA ASN A 28 17.72 -5.76 -7.63
C ASN A 28 17.34 -6.67 -6.46
N SER A 29 18.31 -7.46 -5.99
CA SER A 29 18.10 -8.48 -4.94
C SER A 29 17.53 -7.90 -3.63
N ALA A 30 17.82 -6.64 -3.30
CA ALA A 30 17.22 -5.96 -2.15
C ALA A 30 15.74 -5.64 -2.39
N LEU A 31 15.42 -5.06 -3.55
CA LEU A 31 14.06 -4.72 -3.93
C LEU A 31 13.17 -5.97 -4.05
N SER A 32 13.68 -7.05 -4.64
CA SER A 32 12.94 -8.29 -4.82
C SER A 32 12.60 -8.97 -3.49
N LYS A 33 13.54 -9.01 -2.55
CA LYS A 33 13.27 -9.49 -1.17
C LYS A 33 12.22 -8.63 -0.48
N GLN A 34 12.33 -7.31 -0.61
CA GLN A 34 11.36 -6.37 -0.03
C GLN A 34 9.96 -6.57 -0.59
N LEU A 35 9.82 -6.64 -1.92
CA LEU A 35 8.53 -6.90 -2.58
C LEU A 35 7.98 -8.28 -2.22
N SER A 36 8.81 -9.31 -2.17
CA SER A 36 8.37 -10.64 -1.71
C SER A 36 7.80 -10.60 -0.29
N SER A 37 8.41 -9.83 0.61
CA SER A 37 7.90 -9.62 1.96
C SER A 37 6.55 -8.89 1.96
N ILE A 38 6.43 -7.83 1.16
CA ILE A 38 5.19 -7.06 0.97
C ILE A 38 4.05 -7.96 0.50
N ILE A 39 4.32 -8.83 -0.48
CA ILE A 39 3.34 -9.75 -1.04
C ILE A 39 2.89 -10.78 0.00
N ALA A 40 3.83 -11.37 0.74
CA ALA A 40 3.49 -12.34 1.79
C ALA A 40 2.57 -11.70 2.85
N ILE A 41 2.85 -10.45 3.24
CA ILE A 41 1.99 -9.72 4.18
C ILE A 41 0.63 -9.40 3.54
N ALA A 42 0.61 -9.02 2.27
CA ALA A 42 -0.63 -8.72 1.55
C ALA A 42 -1.54 -9.95 1.46
N GLU A 43 -0.98 -11.14 1.17
CA GLU A 43 -1.73 -12.39 1.20
C GLU A 43 -2.30 -12.70 2.58
N GLU A 44 -1.50 -12.54 3.63
CA GLU A 44 -1.95 -12.74 5.01
C GLU A 44 -3.07 -11.76 5.40
N ALA A 45 -2.96 -10.50 4.96
CA ALA A 45 -4.00 -9.48 5.17
C ALA A 45 -5.28 -9.77 4.35
N LEU A 46 -5.14 -10.30 3.13
CA LEU A 46 -6.27 -10.74 2.32
C LEU A 46 -6.96 -11.95 2.94
N LYS A 47 -6.23 -12.91 3.52
CA LYS A 47 -6.86 -14.03 4.27
C LYS A 47 -7.70 -13.56 5.45
N LYS A 48 -7.33 -12.43 6.06
CA LYS A 48 -8.09 -11.79 7.15
C LYS A 48 -9.25 -10.94 6.65
N SER A 49 -9.24 -10.57 5.37
CA SER A 49 -10.27 -9.74 4.74
C SER A 49 -11.25 -10.62 3.96
N ASP A 50 -12.50 -10.17 3.81
CA ASP A 50 -13.52 -10.91 3.03
C ASP A 50 -13.27 -10.85 1.50
N SER A 51 -12.21 -10.15 1.07
CA SER A 51 -11.84 -9.96 -0.33
C SER A 51 -10.77 -10.97 -0.75
N PRO A 52 -11.11 -12.02 -1.51
CA PRO A 52 -10.16 -13.09 -1.86
C PRO A 52 -9.18 -12.71 -2.98
N ASN A 53 -9.27 -11.51 -3.56
CA ASN A 53 -8.44 -11.11 -4.70
C ASN A 53 -7.88 -9.69 -4.55
N LEU A 54 -6.61 -9.53 -4.89
CA LEU A 54 -5.93 -8.25 -5.01
C LEU A 54 -6.37 -7.54 -6.30
N THR A 55 -6.74 -6.26 -6.19
CA THR A 55 -7.05 -5.43 -7.36
C THR A 55 -5.77 -4.94 -8.04
N LYS A 56 -5.84 -4.61 -9.35
CA LYS A 56 -4.71 -4.01 -10.08
C LYS A 56 -4.19 -2.72 -9.43
N GLN A 57 -5.09 -1.92 -8.84
CA GLN A 57 -4.70 -0.72 -8.10
C GLN A 57 -3.88 -1.08 -6.87
N GLN A 58 -4.34 -2.02 -6.03
CA GLN A 58 -3.59 -2.46 -4.86
C GLN A 58 -2.23 -3.05 -5.26
N GLY A 59 -2.18 -3.86 -6.31
CA GLY A 59 -0.92 -4.39 -6.85
C GLY A 59 0.07 -3.29 -7.27
N THR A 60 -0.43 -2.26 -7.95
CA THR A 60 0.38 -1.09 -8.33
C THR A 60 0.89 -0.33 -7.11
N LEU A 61 0.05 -0.12 -6.09
CA LEU A 61 0.42 0.57 -4.86
C LEU A 61 1.46 -0.21 -4.05
N LEU A 62 1.30 -1.53 -3.90
CA LEU A 62 2.27 -2.39 -3.21
C LEU A 62 3.63 -2.38 -3.91
N TYR A 63 3.64 -2.31 -5.25
CA TYR A 63 4.88 -2.12 -5.97
C TYR A 63 5.53 -0.77 -5.68
N GLN A 64 4.74 0.31 -5.73
CA GLN A 64 5.25 1.65 -5.44
C GLN A 64 5.74 1.76 -4.01
N LEU A 65 5.09 1.09 -3.06
CA LEU A 65 5.57 0.96 -1.69
C LEU A 65 6.97 0.34 -1.71
N GLY A 66 7.14 -0.81 -2.37
CA GLY A 66 8.43 -1.49 -2.45
C GLY A 66 9.54 -0.65 -3.11
N THR A 67 9.23 0.28 -4.02
CA THR A 67 10.24 1.13 -4.67
C THR A 67 10.49 2.46 -3.96
N LYS A 68 9.50 2.99 -3.23
CA LYS A 68 9.58 4.27 -2.52
C LYS A 68 9.96 4.11 -1.05
N VAL A 69 9.72 2.95 -0.46
CA VAL A 69 9.99 2.70 0.96
C VAL A 69 11.48 2.74 1.24
N LYS A 70 11.86 3.55 2.22
CA LYS A 70 13.23 3.64 2.71
C LYS A 70 13.49 2.57 3.78
N PRO A 71 14.75 2.14 3.99
CA PRO A 71 15.12 1.16 5.01
C PRO A 71 14.56 1.48 6.41
N GLN A 72 14.45 2.77 6.75
CA GLN A 72 13.87 3.24 8.01
C GLN A 72 12.36 2.96 8.16
N CYS A 73 11.62 2.90 7.04
CA CYS A 73 10.17 2.66 7.01
C CYS A 73 9.83 1.18 6.77
N VAL A 74 10.82 0.31 6.55
CA VAL A 74 10.60 -1.13 6.28
C VAL A 74 9.84 -1.80 7.41
N LYS A 75 10.08 -1.41 8.65
CA LYS A 75 9.34 -1.90 9.83
C LYS A 75 7.84 -1.57 9.80
N HIS A 76 7.44 -0.53 9.05
CA HIS A 76 6.05 -0.10 8.90
C HIS A 76 5.41 -0.54 7.57
N ILE A 77 6.15 -1.25 6.70
CA ILE A 77 5.59 -1.90 5.51
C ILE A 77 4.32 -2.70 5.82
N PRO A 78 4.30 -3.65 6.78
CA PRO A 78 3.12 -4.45 7.04
C PRO A 78 1.88 -3.62 7.39
N LEU A 79 2.10 -2.49 8.06
CA LEU A 79 1.06 -1.55 8.44
C LEU A 79 0.44 -0.89 7.20
N ILE A 80 1.27 -0.38 6.29
CA ILE A 80 0.78 0.24 5.03
C ILE A 80 0.11 -0.79 4.12
N VAL A 81 0.66 -2.01 4.03
CA VAL A 81 0.04 -3.11 3.28
C VAL A 81 -1.36 -3.40 3.80
N GLY A 82 -1.54 -3.45 5.12
CA GLY A 82 -2.84 -3.59 5.76
C GLY A 82 -3.83 -2.50 5.31
N TYR A 83 -3.40 -1.24 5.24
CA TYR A 83 -4.24 -0.15 4.74
C TYR A 83 -4.57 -0.25 3.25
N VAL A 84 -3.65 -0.72 2.41
CA VAL A 84 -3.92 -0.94 0.99
C VAL A 84 -4.96 -2.05 0.82
N ILE A 85 -4.85 -3.15 1.59
CA ILE A 85 -5.81 -4.26 1.55
C ILE A 85 -7.17 -3.87 2.13
N SER A 86 -7.19 -3.15 3.25
CA SER A 86 -8.40 -2.63 3.90
C SER A 86 -9.04 -1.46 3.13
N ASN A 87 -8.51 -1.11 1.95
CA ASN A 87 -9.03 -0.04 1.11
C ASN A 87 -8.94 1.35 1.76
N GLY A 88 -8.02 1.55 2.71
CA GLY A 88 -7.69 2.86 3.24
C GLY A 88 -6.85 3.66 2.24
N ILE A 89 -5.78 3.06 1.73
CA ILE A 89 -4.88 3.67 0.74
C ILE A 89 -5.26 3.16 -0.64
N LYS A 90 -5.81 4.03 -1.48
CA LYS A 90 -6.27 3.72 -2.85
C LYS A 90 -5.54 4.49 -3.94
N SER A 91 -4.77 5.52 -3.56
CA SER A 91 -4.05 6.39 -4.47
C SER A 91 -2.59 6.55 -4.09
N GLU A 92 -1.75 6.80 -5.10
CA GLU A 92 -0.32 7.03 -4.92
C GLU A 92 -0.05 8.20 -3.96
N ALA A 93 -0.82 9.28 -4.05
CA ALA A 93 -0.69 10.44 -3.16
C ALA A 93 -0.80 10.05 -1.67
N GLN A 94 -1.79 9.21 -1.33
CA GLN A 94 -1.99 8.71 0.03
C GLN A 94 -0.84 7.81 0.46
N LEU A 95 -0.36 6.95 -0.44
CA LEU A 95 0.80 6.09 -0.18
C LEU A 95 2.06 6.93 0.09
N SER A 96 2.31 7.97 -0.71
CA SER A 96 3.44 8.87 -0.50
C SER A 96 3.34 9.65 0.80
N ALA A 97 2.15 10.14 1.16
CA ALA A 97 1.92 10.81 2.44
C ALA A 97 2.13 9.87 3.63
N ALA A 98 1.70 8.61 3.51
CA ALA A 98 1.94 7.58 4.51
C ALA A 98 3.44 7.35 4.73
N LEU A 99 4.18 7.18 3.64
CA LEU A 99 5.62 6.96 3.69
C LEU A 99 6.36 8.16 4.28
N ASP A 100 5.93 9.38 3.96
CA ASP A 100 6.52 10.62 4.50
C ASP A 100 6.22 10.75 6.00
N TYR A 101 4.97 10.53 6.42
CA TYR A 101 4.59 10.53 7.83
C TYR A 101 5.39 9.48 8.62
N LEU A 102 5.52 8.26 8.08
CA LEU A 102 6.33 7.20 8.69
C LEU A 102 7.81 7.54 8.73
N LEU A 103 8.31 8.29 7.74
CA LEU A 103 9.70 8.74 7.68
C LEU A 103 9.99 9.76 8.78
N VAL A 104 9.11 10.75 8.94
CA VAL A 104 9.18 11.78 9.98
C VAL A 104 9.03 11.16 11.36
N ASN A 105 8.10 10.22 11.52
CA ASN A 105 7.84 9.52 12.77
C ASN A 105 8.64 8.22 12.90
N ALA A 106 9.66 7.98 12.06
CA ALA A 106 10.44 6.74 12.11
C ALA A 106 11.17 6.54 13.45
N VAL A 107 11.38 7.63 14.19
CA VAL A 107 12.05 7.67 15.50
C VAL A 107 11.04 7.67 16.66
N HIS A 108 9.78 8.03 16.42
CA HIS A 108 8.71 8.09 17.41
C HIS A 108 7.69 6.96 17.21
N GLU A 109 6.76 6.83 18.14
CA GLU A 109 5.66 5.88 18.03
C GLU A 109 4.69 6.35 16.93
N VAL A 110 4.37 5.46 15.99
CA VAL A 110 3.47 5.78 14.88
C VAL A 110 2.03 5.72 15.37
N GLU A 111 1.38 6.88 15.36
CA GLU A 111 -0.02 7.00 15.77
C GLU A 111 -0.93 6.74 14.56
N ILE A 112 -1.82 5.75 14.70
CA ILE A 112 -2.69 5.25 13.64
C ILE A 112 -3.65 6.35 13.18
N CYS A 113 -4.28 7.08 14.11
CA CYS A 113 -5.20 8.16 13.77
C CYS A 113 -4.50 9.30 13.03
N ALA A 114 -3.29 9.66 13.43
CA ALA A 114 -2.50 10.69 12.76
C ALA A 114 -2.02 10.24 11.37
N LEU A 115 -1.61 8.97 11.21
CA LEU A 115 -1.29 8.40 9.91
C LEU A 115 -2.53 8.45 8.99
N GLU A 116 -3.69 8.02 9.47
CA GLU A 116 -4.93 8.04 8.69
C GLU A 116 -5.27 9.46 8.23
N LYS A 117 -5.18 10.45 9.13
CA LYS A 117 -5.35 11.87 8.79
C LYS A 117 -4.33 12.35 7.76
N ALA A 118 -3.05 12.01 7.92
CA ALA A 118 -2.00 12.39 6.99
C ALA A 118 -2.21 11.77 5.60
N CYS A 119 -2.75 10.55 5.55
CA CYS A 119 -3.04 9.83 4.32
C CYS A 119 -4.43 10.15 3.74
N GLY A 120 -5.29 10.87 4.46
CA GLY A 120 -6.71 11.04 4.12
C GLY A 120 -7.50 9.72 4.14
N VAL A 121 -7.05 8.71 4.89
CA VAL A 121 -7.76 7.44 5.11
C VAL A 121 -8.89 7.71 6.09
N GLY A 122 -10.11 7.28 5.77
CA GLY A 122 -11.26 7.53 6.65
C GLY A 122 -11.82 8.95 6.59
N VAL A 123 -11.27 9.84 5.74
CA VAL A 123 -12.06 10.95 5.19
C VAL A 123 -13.02 10.31 4.19
N VAL A 124 -14.07 9.67 4.73
CA VAL A 124 -15.36 9.80 4.09
C VAL A 124 -15.54 11.31 4.10
N VAL A 125 -15.30 11.94 2.95
CA VAL A 125 -16.09 13.13 2.62
C VAL A 125 -17.50 12.59 2.69
N THR A 126 -18.08 12.60 3.90
CA THR A 126 -19.52 12.72 4.05
C THR A 126 -19.82 13.83 3.06
N ALA A 127 -20.66 13.54 2.07
CA ALA A 127 -20.96 14.41 0.95
C ALA A 127 -21.71 15.68 1.42
N ASP A 128 -21.12 16.37 2.39
CA ASP A 128 -21.61 17.47 3.23
C ASP A 128 -20.47 18.49 3.46
N GLU A 129 -19.37 18.42 2.71
CA GLU A 129 -18.34 19.47 2.72
C GLU A 129 -17.89 19.85 1.30
N ILE A 130 -18.85 19.85 0.36
CA ILE A 130 -18.65 20.38 -1.00
C ILE A 130 -19.76 21.37 -1.35
N GLU A 131 -20.19 22.25 -0.43
CA GLU A 131 -21.09 23.33 -0.80
C GLU A 131 -20.94 24.52 0.14
N ASP A 132 -19.86 25.32 0.00
CA ASP A 132 -19.92 26.78 0.14
C ASP A 132 -18.57 27.43 -0.25
N THR A 133 -18.28 27.58 -1.54
CA THR A 133 -17.21 28.49 -2.01
C THR A 133 -17.59 29.19 -3.31
N THR A 134 -18.89 29.43 -3.53
CA THR A 134 -19.33 30.23 -4.69
C THR A 134 -20.56 31.06 -4.41
N LEU A 135 -20.63 31.88 -3.35
CA LEU A 135 -21.46 33.09 -3.36
C LEU A 135 -21.14 34.03 -2.17
N ARG A 136 -20.21 34.98 -2.34
CA ARG A 136 -20.31 36.27 -1.65
C ARG A 136 -20.31 37.37 -2.69
N ALA A 137 -21.45 38.05 -2.72
CA ALA A 137 -21.80 39.25 -3.47
C ALA A 137 -20.91 40.43 -3.11
#